data_AF-A0A7C3G0I5-F1
#
_entry.id   AF-A0A7C3G0I5-F1
#
_cell.length_a   1.000
_cell.length_b   1.000
_cell.length_c   1.000
_cell.angle_alpha   90.00
_cell.angle_beta   90.00
_cell.angle_gamma   90.00
#
_symmetry.space_group_name_H-M   'P 1'
#
loop_
_entity.id
_entity.type
_entity.pdbx_description
1 polymer ?
#
loop_
_entity_poly.entity_id
_entity_poly.type
_entity_poly.pdbx_seq_one_letter_code
_entity_poly.pdbx_strand_id
1 'polypeptide(L)' 'HMIAIGLGCELKNAEKLVYAKGRLDGPIAPIGVNCYLCERPSCRQRAHAPINRKLKFDERSRDLSIFNFEN' A
#
# COMPACT_ATOMS: atom_id res chain seq x y z
N HIS A 1 -16.72 -23.13 -0.97
CA HIS A 1 -16.10 -21.81 -0.74
C HIS A 1 -14.61 -21.98 -0.54
N MET A 2 -13.78 -21.23 -1.26
CA MET A 2 -12.34 -21.20 -1.02
C MET A 2 -12.02 -20.10 -0.03
N ILE A 3 -11.16 -20.38 0.94
CA ILE A 3 -10.73 -19.44 1.98
C ILE A 3 -9.21 -19.33 1.92
N ALA A 4 -8.68 -18.13 2.19
CA ALA A 4 -7.27 -17.88 2.41
C ALA A 4 -7.04 -17.44 3.86
N ILE A 5 -5.96 -17.91 4.48
CA ILE A 5 -5.54 -17.54 5.84
C ILE A 5 -4.18 -16.84 5.75
N GLY A 6 -4.08 -15.65 6.33
CA GLY A 6 -2.84 -14.88 6.44
C GLY A 6 -2.37 -14.80 7.89
N LEU A 7 -1.06 -14.93 8.10
CA LEU A 7 -0.40 -14.73 9.41
C LEU A 7 0.64 -13.62 9.26
N GLY A 8 0.72 -12.72 10.24
CA GLY A 8 1.64 -11.57 10.24
C GLY A 8 2.35 -11.41 11.57
N CYS A 9 3.53 -10.79 11.54
CA CYS A 9 4.30 -10.43 12.73
C CYS A 9 5.09 -9.14 12.48
N GLU A 10 5.61 -8.52 13.54
CA GLU A 10 6.55 -7.41 13.40
C GLU A 10 7.86 -7.87 12.74
N LEU A 11 8.45 -7.02 11.91
CA LEU A 11 9.68 -7.35 11.16
C LEU A 11 10.83 -7.81 12.07
N LYS A 12 10.96 -7.24 13.27
CA LYS A 12 11.97 -7.61 14.28
C LYS A 12 11.88 -9.07 14.74
N ASN A 13 10.74 -9.72 14.54
CA ASN A 13 10.52 -11.13 14.88
C ASN A 13 10.59 -12.05 13.65
N ALA A 14 10.71 -11.50 12.44
CA ALA A 14 10.59 -12.26 11.20
C ALA A 14 11.70 -13.30 11.04
N GLU A 15 12.92 -13.04 11.51
CA GLU A 15 14.05 -14.00 11.46
C GLU A 15 13.77 -15.34 12.15
N LYS A 16 12.82 -15.36 13.09
CA LYS A 16 12.38 -16.58 13.78
C LYS A 16 11.50 -17.48 12.89
N LEU A 17 11.00 -16.96 11.77
CA LEU A 17 10.13 -17.67 10.84
C LEU A 17 10.96 -18.29 9.70
N VAL A 18 10.73 -19.57 9.41
CA VAL A 18 11.38 -20.27 8.29
C VAL A 18 11.17 -19.55 6.94
N TYR A 19 10.04 -18.84 6.79
CA TYR A 19 9.67 -18.11 5.58
C TYR A 19 10.52 -16.85 5.33
N ALA A 20 11.20 -16.32 6.35
CA ALA A 20 12.02 -15.12 6.24
C ALA A 20 13.44 -15.38 5.73
N LYS A 21 13.88 -16.65 5.65
CA LYS A 21 15.25 -17.01 5.29
C LYS A 21 15.65 -16.44 3.93
N GLY A 22 16.69 -15.59 3.93
CA GLY A 22 17.23 -14.94 2.72
C GLY A 22 16.29 -13.93 2.07
N ARG A 23 15.28 -13.42 2.80
CA ARG A 23 14.25 -12.51 2.26
C ARG A 23 14.15 -11.16 2.98
N LEU A 24 14.90 -10.96 4.07
CA LEU A 24 14.77 -9.76 4.90
C LEU A 24 15.56 -8.55 4.37
N ASP A 25 16.53 -8.78 3.48
CA ASP A 25 17.36 -7.71 2.91
C ASP A 25 16.70 -7.00 1.72
N GLY A 26 15.48 -7.39 1.36
CA GLY A 26 14.72 -6.82 0.26
C GLY A 26 14.00 -5.51 0.61
N PRO A 27 13.57 -4.73 -0.40
CA PRO A 27 12.77 -3.54 -0.17
C PRO A 27 11.42 -3.92 0.48
N ILE A 28 11.03 -3.16 1.51
CA ILE A 28 9.73 -3.32 2.15
C ILE A 28 8.66 -2.89 1.15
N ALA A 29 7.70 -3.79 0.88
CA ALA A 29 6.56 -3.47 0.04
C ALA A 29 5.73 -2.37 0.71
N PRO A 30 5.62 -1.18 0.10
CA PRO A 30 4.76 -0.15 0.66
C PRO A 30 3.32 -0.59 0.44
N ILE A 31 2.54 -0.76 1.51
CA ILE A 31 1.13 -1.13 1.49
C ILE A 31 0.35 -0.25 2.49
N GLY A 32 -0.94 -0.10 2.29
CA GLY A 32 -1.84 0.60 3.21
C GLY A 32 -2.99 -0.31 3.66
N VAL A 33 -3.77 0.13 4.64
CA VAL A 33 -4.91 -0.67 5.17
C VAL A 33 -6.00 -0.85 4.12
N ASN A 34 -6.37 0.23 3.42
CA ASN A 34 -7.28 0.23 2.28
C ASN A 34 -7.11 1.53 1.50
N CYS A 35 -7.72 1.64 0.31
CA CYS A 35 -7.57 2.82 -0.54
C CYS A 35 -8.15 4.11 0.07
N TYR A 36 -9.28 4.02 0.78
CA TYR A 36 -9.97 5.16 1.39
C TYR A 36 -9.14 5.85 2.48
N LEU A 37 -8.30 5.11 3.20
CA LEU A 37 -7.45 5.64 4.27
C LEU A 37 -5.97 5.75 3.86
N CYS A 38 -5.62 5.35 2.64
CA CYS A 38 -4.22 5.30 2.22
C CYS A 38 -3.72 6.69 1.83
N GLU A 39 -2.68 7.16 2.52
CA GLU A 39 -2.05 8.47 2.30
C GLU A 39 -0.93 8.47 1.25
N ARG A 40 -0.72 7.35 0.54
CA ARG A 40 0.39 7.23 -0.41
C ARG A 40 0.09 8.00 -1.71
N PRO A 41 0.87 9.02 -2.09
CA PRO A 41 0.51 9.88 -3.23
C PRO A 41 0.57 9.14 -4.58
N SER A 42 1.55 8.24 -4.76
CA SER A 42 1.88 7.64 -6.06
C SER A 42 1.59 6.13 -6.12
N CYS A 43 0.41 5.69 -5.69
CA CYS A 43 0.01 4.28 -5.70
C CYS A 43 -0.67 3.89 -7.03
N ARG A 44 0.04 3.15 -7.89
CA ARG A 44 -0.49 2.62 -9.18
C ARG A 44 -1.69 1.69 -9.02
N GLN A 45 -1.81 1.03 -7.87
CA GLN A 45 -2.88 0.07 -7.56
C GLN A 45 -4.06 0.71 -6.82
N ARG A 46 -4.10 2.03 -6.69
CA ARG A 46 -5.18 2.74 -5.99
C ARG A 46 -6.49 2.60 -6.74
N ALA A 47 -7.44 1.88 -6.14
CA ALA A 47 -8.77 1.63 -6.70
C ALA A 47 -9.83 2.65 -6.29
N HIS A 48 -9.63 3.37 -5.17
CA HIS A 48 -10.59 4.36 -4.67
C HIS A 48 -9.91 5.64 -4.16
N ALA A 49 -10.68 6.74 -4.17
CA ALA A 49 -10.29 8.02 -3.62
C ALA A 49 -10.13 7.96 -2.08
N PRO A 50 -9.09 8.59 -1.50
CA PRO A 50 -8.99 8.74 -0.07
C PRO A 50 -10.08 9.67 0.48
N ILE A 51 -10.69 9.31 1.61
CA ILE A 51 -11.75 10.08 2.26
C ILE A 51 -11.21 11.20 3.16
N ASN A 52 -9.97 11.07 3.61
CA ASN A 52 -9.31 11.98 4.53
C ASN A 52 -8.38 13.00 3.83
N ARG A 53 -8.43 13.07 2.50
CA ARG A 53 -7.58 13.95 1.70
C ARG A 53 -8.39 14.69 0.65
N LYS A 54 -7.97 15.92 0.35
CA LYS A 54 -8.58 16.72 -0.69
C LYS A 54 -8.03 16.30 -2.05
N LEU A 55 -8.92 15.87 -2.94
CA LEU A 55 -8.53 15.48 -4.30
C LEU A 55 -7.98 16.68 -5.06
N LYS A 56 -6.91 16.43 -5.81
CA LYS A 56 -6.29 17.39 -6.71
C LYS A 56 -6.63 17.00 -8.14
N PHE A 57 -7.33 17.88 -8.83
CA PHE A 57 -7.67 17.71 -10.24
C PHE A 57 -6.86 18.71 -11.08
N ASP A 58 -6.17 18.20 -12.08
CA ASP A 58 -5.48 18.98 -13.10
C ASP A 58 -5.75 18.32 -14.45
N GLU A 59 -6.47 19.03 -15.33
CA GLU A 59 -6.89 18.51 -16.64
C GLU A 59 -5.70 18.15 -17.54
N ARG A 60 -4.52 18.69 -17.27
CA ARG A 60 -3.30 18.45 -18.03
C ARG A 60 -2.37 17.45 -17.34
N SER A 61 -2.65 17.04 -16.10
CA SER A 61 -1.79 16.09 -15.40
C SER A 61 -1.98 14.67 -15.94
N ARG A 62 -0.87 13.93 -15.96
CA ARG A 62 -0.83 12.50 -16.26
C ARG A 62 -0.22 11.78 -15.07
N ASP A 63 -1.02 11.64 -14.03
CA ASP A 63 -0.61 10.99 -12.79
C ASP A 63 -0.74 9.46 -12.87
N LEU A 64 -0.08 8.77 -11.93
CA LEU A 64 -0.10 7.30 -11.83
C LEU A 64 -1.46 6.73 -11.39
N SER A 65 -2.32 7.56 -10.82
CA SER A 65 -3.68 7.24 -10.40
C SER A 65 -4.59 8.42 -10.72
N ILE A 66 -5.84 8.14 -11.07
CA ILE A 66 -6.89 9.15 -11.26
C ILE A 66 -7.30 9.84 -9.95
N PHE A 67 -6.87 9.32 -8.80
CA PHE A 67 -7.18 9.84 -7.47
C PHE A 67 -5.95 10.50 -6.85
N ASN A 68 -5.41 11.54 -7.50
CA ASN A 68 -4.35 12.37 -6.93
C ASN A 68 -4.93 13.30 -5.84
N PHE A 69 -4.12 13.67 -4.84
CA PHE A 69 -4.57 14.48 -3.69
C PHE A 69 -3.46 15.34 -3.09
N GLU A 70 -3.87 16.35 -2.33
CA GLU A 70 -2.98 17.24 -1.59
C GLU A 70 -2.28 16.48 -0.43
N ASN A 71 -0.97 16.69 -0.27
CA ASN A 71 -0.16 16.16 0.83
C ASN A 71 -0.31 16.99 2.10
#